data_AF-A0A1B7NZ89-F1
#
_entry.id   AF-A0A1B7NZ89-F1
#
_cell.length_a   1.000
_cell.length_b   1.000
_cell.length_c   1.000
_cell.angle_alpha   90.00
_cell.angle_beta   90.00
_cell.angle_gamma   90.00
#
_symmetry.space_group_name_H-M   'P 1'
#
loop_
_entity.id
_entity.type
_entity.pdbx_description
1 polymer ?
#
loop_
_entity_poly.entity_id
_entity_poly.type
_entity_poly.pdbx_seq_one_letter_code
_entity_poly.pdbx_strand_id
1 'polypeptide(L)'
;MVSELLDPKKLCIGVDCSNNAGSLRCPTCLKIGVESHFCSQECFKRSWSDHKSVHKKSNFLSNLLPPKIVSKPDPATGHFNPFPTYPFTGPLRPVYPLAPKNTVPDLIPHPDYASDGIPRSEQKFVGRHNITILNAKEQEGMRKVCRLAREVLDIAAREVKPGVTTDHIDKVVHQACLERKSYPSPLNYVHFPKSVCTSVNEVICHGIPDQRPLEDGDIINIDVTLYHEGFHGDLNETYYVGEKARANPELVRVVETAGNV
;
A
#
# COMPACT_ATOMS: atom_id res chain seq x y z
N MET A 1 32.32 0.90 -58.11
CA MET A 1 32.75 -0.03 -57.06
C MET A 1 32.24 0.51 -55.74
N VAL A 2 31.02 0.14 -55.37
CA VAL A 2 30.45 0.49 -54.07
C VAL A 2 31.02 -0.54 -53.09
N SER A 3 31.90 -0.10 -52.20
CA SER A 3 32.41 -0.95 -51.13
C SER A 3 31.25 -1.28 -50.20
N GLU A 4 30.84 -2.55 -50.16
CA GLU A 4 30.04 -3.09 -49.07
C GLU A 4 30.86 -2.90 -47.78
N LEU A 5 30.50 -1.89 -46.99
CA LEU A 5 30.93 -1.78 -45.61
C LEU A 5 30.26 -2.93 -44.87
N LEU A 6 31.01 -4.01 -44.64
CA LEU A 6 30.62 -5.13 -43.81
C LEU A 6 30.23 -4.61 -42.42
N ASP A 7 28.94 -4.68 -42.10
CA ASP A 7 28.40 -4.38 -40.78
C ASP A 7 29.15 -5.24 -39.74
N PRO A 8 29.80 -4.64 -38.71
CA PRO A 8 30.56 -5.42 -37.73
C PRO A 8 29.64 -6.47 -37.09
N LYS A 9 30.02 -7.75 -37.23
CA LYS A 9 29.25 -8.87 -36.67
C LYS A 9 29.04 -8.63 -35.17
N LYS A 10 27.81 -8.32 -34.78
CA LYS A 10 27.43 -8.10 -33.38
C LYS A 10 27.75 -9.38 -32.59
N LEU A 11 28.31 -9.24 -31.40
CA LEU A 11 28.63 -10.37 -30.52
C LEU A 11 27.40 -10.77 -29.69
N CYS A 12 27.27 -12.07 -29.43
CA CYS A 12 26.22 -12.60 -28.58
C CYS A 12 26.40 -12.09 -27.14
N ILE A 13 25.33 -11.61 -26.52
CA ILE A 13 25.36 -11.16 -25.12
C ILE A 13 25.09 -12.29 -24.11
N GLY A 14 25.10 -13.54 -24.57
CA GLY A 14 24.83 -14.70 -23.75
C GLY A 14 25.94 -14.97 -22.75
N VAL A 15 25.57 -15.51 -21.59
CA VAL A 15 26.53 -15.90 -20.54
C VAL A 15 27.48 -16.95 -21.09
N ASP A 16 28.77 -16.71 -20.91
CA ASP A 16 29.88 -17.52 -21.41
C ASP A 16 29.77 -17.83 -22.92
N CYS A 17 29.38 -16.84 -23.73
CA CYS A 17 29.19 -17.01 -25.16
C CYS A 17 30.06 -16.05 -25.99
N SER A 18 30.98 -16.60 -26.76
CA SER A 18 31.86 -15.85 -27.68
C SER A 18 31.39 -15.89 -29.15
N ASN A 19 30.18 -16.39 -29.40
CA ASN A 19 29.64 -16.53 -30.74
C ASN A 19 29.21 -15.17 -31.31
N ASN A 20 29.17 -15.09 -32.65
CA ASN A 20 28.45 -14.00 -33.32
C ASN A 20 26.95 -14.10 -33.00
N ALA A 21 26.32 -12.96 -32.79
CA ALA A 21 24.90 -12.89 -32.53
C ALA A 21 24.08 -13.16 -33.80
N GLY A 22 22.91 -13.75 -33.60
CA GLY A 22 21.90 -13.89 -34.66
C GLY A 22 20.90 -12.73 -34.64
N SER A 23 19.81 -12.89 -35.37
CA SER A 23 18.68 -11.94 -35.38
C SER A 23 17.81 -12.02 -34.12
N LEU A 24 18.05 -12.98 -33.23
CA LEU A 24 17.24 -13.20 -32.04
C LEU A 24 17.46 -12.08 -31.01
N ARG A 25 16.36 -11.44 -30.60
CA ARG A 25 16.33 -10.33 -29.64
C ARG A 25 15.34 -10.62 -28.51
N CYS A 26 15.60 -10.08 -27.32
CA CYS A 26 14.66 -10.16 -26.21
C CYS A 26 13.44 -9.26 -26.48
N PRO A 27 12.19 -9.79 -26.40
CA PRO A 27 10.98 -8.99 -26.58
C PRO A 27 10.84 -7.84 -25.59
N THR A 28 11.33 -8.01 -24.36
CA THR A 28 11.28 -6.96 -23.33
C THR A 28 12.28 -5.84 -23.66
N CYS A 29 13.53 -6.19 -24.01
CA CYS A 29 14.53 -5.21 -24.46
C CYS A 29 14.05 -4.39 -25.67
N LEU A 30 13.37 -5.04 -26.63
CA LEU A 30 12.74 -4.35 -27.76
C LEU A 30 11.72 -3.30 -27.31
N LYS A 31 10.90 -3.59 -26.30
CA LYS A 31 9.90 -2.66 -25.75
C LYS A 31 10.52 -1.48 -25.01
N ILE A 32 11.66 -1.68 -24.35
CA ILE A 32 12.35 -0.63 -23.55
C ILE A 32 13.49 0.05 -24.31
N GLY A 33 13.65 -0.22 -25.61
CA GLY A 33 14.67 0.42 -26.45
C GLY A 33 16.11 -0.02 -26.14
N VAL A 34 16.31 -1.17 -25.49
CA VAL A 34 17.63 -1.72 -25.18
C VAL A 34 18.04 -2.71 -26.27
N GLU A 35 19.28 -2.64 -26.76
CA GLU A 35 19.80 -3.65 -27.67
C GLU A 35 20.15 -4.96 -26.93
N SER A 36 19.68 -6.08 -27.46
CA SER A 36 19.97 -7.41 -26.94
C SER A 36 20.02 -8.38 -28.12
N HIS A 37 21.14 -9.07 -28.34
CA HIS A 37 21.31 -9.98 -29.46
C HIS A 37 21.89 -11.32 -29.00
N PHE A 38 21.23 -12.42 -29.38
CA PHE A 38 21.60 -13.77 -28.98
C PHE A 38 21.89 -14.64 -30.20
N CYS A 39 22.84 -15.57 -30.09
CA CYS A 39 23.20 -16.46 -31.20
C CYS A 39 22.15 -17.56 -31.46
N SER A 40 21.34 -17.92 -30.45
CA SER A 40 20.30 -18.94 -30.55
C SER A 40 19.29 -18.86 -29.41
N GLN A 41 18.14 -19.53 -29.58
CA GLN A 41 17.09 -19.61 -28.56
C GLN A 41 17.59 -20.29 -27.27
N GLU A 42 18.44 -21.30 -27.39
CA GLU A 42 19.01 -22.00 -26.24
C GLU A 42 20.00 -21.12 -25.47
N CYS A 43 20.79 -20.31 -26.17
CA CYS A 43 21.66 -19.31 -25.55
C CYS A 43 20.85 -18.25 -24.79
N PHE A 44 19.74 -17.79 -25.38
CA PHE A 44 18.81 -16.87 -24.72
C PHE A 44 18.21 -17.46 -23.42
N LYS A 45 17.70 -18.70 -23.48
CA LYS A 45 17.11 -19.38 -22.30
C LYS A 45 18.12 -19.56 -21.18
N ARG A 46 19.34 -20.05 -21.49
CA ARG A 46 20.42 -20.22 -20.49
C ARG A 46 20.80 -18.90 -19.84
N SER A 47 20.83 -17.83 -20.62
CA SER A 47 21.25 -16.50 -20.15
C SER A 47 20.16 -15.73 -19.42
N TRP A 48 18.94 -16.27 -19.32
CA TRP A 48 17.77 -15.53 -18.82
C TRP A 48 17.90 -15.09 -17.36
N SER A 49 18.50 -15.92 -16.49
CA SER A 49 18.68 -15.60 -15.06
C SER A 49 19.47 -14.31 -14.86
N ASP A 50 20.47 -14.08 -15.69
CA ASP A 50 21.37 -12.93 -15.61
C ASP A 50 20.84 -11.77 -16.45
N HIS A 51 20.35 -12.06 -17.66
CA HIS A 51 19.82 -11.09 -18.59
C HIS A 51 18.59 -10.34 -18.03
N LYS A 52 17.70 -11.01 -17.28
CA LYS A 52 16.52 -10.36 -16.67
C LYS A 52 16.87 -9.23 -15.70
N SER A 53 18.10 -9.17 -15.19
CA SER A 53 18.57 -8.07 -14.33
C SER A 53 18.72 -6.75 -15.10
N VAL A 54 18.95 -6.80 -16.42
CA VAL A 54 19.00 -5.62 -17.31
C VAL A 54 17.65 -4.90 -17.33
N HIS A 55 16.55 -5.66 -17.23
CA HIS A 55 15.20 -5.10 -17.16
C HIS A 55 14.95 -4.34 -15.85
N LYS A 56 15.64 -4.70 -14.75
CA LYS A 56 15.55 -3.97 -13.48
C LYS A 56 16.25 -2.61 -13.52
N LYS A 57 17.32 -2.46 -14.32
CA LYS A 57 18.05 -1.18 -14.43
C LYS A 57 17.26 -0.09 -15.17
N SER A 58 16.31 -0.48 -16.04
CA SER A 58 15.34 0.46 -16.62
C SER A 58 14.36 1.03 -15.57
N ASN A 59 14.17 0.35 -14.43
CA ASN A 59 13.37 0.84 -13.30
C ASN A 59 14.15 1.69 -12.30
N PHE A 60 15.49 1.77 -12.40
CA PHE A 60 16.28 2.51 -11.41
C PHE A 60 16.19 4.02 -11.64
N LEU A 61 16.23 4.47 -12.90
CA LEU A 61 16.04 5.88 -13.28
C LEU A 61 14.59 6.36 -13.08
N SER A 62 13.59 5.50 -13.23
CA SER A 62 12.18 5.84 -12.94
C SER A 62 11.87 5.99 -11.45
N ASN A 63 12.71 5.42 -10.59
CA ASN A 63 12.58 5.51 -9.12
C ASN A 63 13.36 6.68 -8.52
N LEU A 64 14.38 7.21 -9.22
CA LEU A 64 15.14 8.39 -8.76
C LEU A 64 14.53 9.73 -9.20
N LEU A 65 13.73 9.73 -10.26
CA LEU A 65 13.00 10.90 -10.73
C LEU A 65 11.54 10.47 -10.93
N PRO A 66 10.61 10.78 -10.01
CA PRO A 66 9.21 10.54 -10.26
C PRO A 66 8.85 11.24 -11.58
N PRO A 67 8.14 10.58 -12.50
CA PRO A 67 7.74 11.22 -13.75
C PRO A 67 7.02 12.53 -13.43
N LYS A 68 7.42 13.64 -14.07
CA LYS A 68 6.77 14.97 -13.98
C LYS A 68 5.27 14.93 -14.34
N ILE A 69 4.77 13.79 -14.79
CA ILE A 69 3.38 13.54 -15.11
C ILE A 69 2.68 13.20 -13.79
N VAL A 70 2.38 14.22 -12.99
CA VAL A 70 1.25 14.16 -12.06
C VAL A 70 0.02 14.42 -12.93
N SER A 71 -1.07 13.65 -12.76
CA SER A 71 -2.29 13.98 -13.50
C SER A 71 -2.70 15.41 -13.16
N LYS A 72 -3.10 16.18 -14.17
CA LYS A 72 -3.58 17.53 -13.92
C LYS A 72 -4.82 17.42 -13.01
N PRO A 73 -4.93 18.25 -11.97
CA PRO A 73 -6.15 18.34 -11.18
C PRO A 73 -7.37 18.49 -12.08
N ASP A 74 -8.39 17.70 -11.81
CA ASP A 74 -9.70 17.85 -12.41
C ASP A 74 -10.21 19.27 -12.16
N PRO A 75 -10.60 20.04 -13.18
CA PRO A 75 -10.96 21.45 -13.00
C PRO A 75 -12.18 21.69 -12.11
N ALA A 76 -13.08 20.71 -11.98
CA ALA A 76 -14.32 20.86 -11.20
C ALA A 76 -14.11 20.51 -9.73
N THR A 77 -13.33 19.48 -9.46
CA THR A 77 -13.13 18.92 -8.11
C THR A 77 -11.79 19.30 -7.49
N GLY A 78 -10.81 19.69 -8.31
CA GLY A 78 -9.42 19.86 -7.89
C GLY A 78 -8.70 18.54 -7.59
N HIS A 79 -9.35 17.39 -7.81
CA HIS A 79 -8.80 16.09 -7.47
C HIS A 79 -7.85 15.56 -8.55
N PHE A 80 -6.87 14.75 -8.16
CA PHE A 80 -5.93 14.13 -9.08
C PHE A 80 -5.45 12.76 -8.59
N ASN A 81 -4.86 11.98 -9.49
CA ASN A 81 -4.11 10.77 -9.19
C ASN A 81 -2.59 11.08 -9.26
N PRO A 82 -1.83 10.92 -8.17
CA PRO A 82 -0.39 11.16 -8.17
C PRO A 82 0.43 10.10 -8.92
N PHE A 83 -0.18 8.97 -9.29
CA PHE A 83 0.46 7.85 -9.98
C PHE A 83 -0.19 7.55 -11.34
N PRO A 84 -0.31 8.51 -12.27
CA PRO A 84 -1.11 8.34 -13.48
C PRO A 84 -0.55 7.29 -14.47
N THR A 85 0.74 6.98 -14.37
CA THR A 85 1.40 5.97 -15.22
C THR A 85 1.56 4.62 -14.53
N TYR A 86 1.12 4.49 -13.27
CA TYR A 86 1.21 3.23 -12.56
C TYR A 86 0.16 2.23 -13.10
N PRO A 87 0.53 0.98 -13.41
CA PRO A 87 -0.40 -0.01 -13.92
C PRO A 87 -1.21 -0.63 -12.78
N PHE A 88 -2.32 0.01 -12.41
CA PHE A 88 -3.24 -0.50 -11.39
C PHE A 88 -3.84 -1.86 -11.79
N THR A 89 -4.03 -2.73 -10.80
CA THR A 89 -4.53 -4.11 -10.98
C THR A 89 -6.05 -4.19 -11.12
N GLY A 90 -6.77 -3.17 -10.65
CA GLY A 90 -8.23 -3.08 -10.71
C GLY A 90 -8.71 -1.65 -11.04
N PRO A 91 -10.01 -1.37 -10.93
CA PRO A 91 -10.59 -0.07 -11.26
C PRO A 91 -10.28 1.03 -10.22
N LEU A 92 -9.92 0.68 -8.98
CA LEU A 92 -9.75 1.66 -7.91
C LEU A 92 -8.55 2.59 -8.18
N ARG A 93 -8.70 3.87 -7.87
CA ARG A 93 -7.65 4.89 -8.00
C ARG A 93 -7.57 5.74 -6.73
N PRO A 94 -6.37 6.18 -6.34
CA PRO A 94 -6.24 7.16 -5.27
C PRO A 94 -6.77 8.53 -5.71
N VAL A 95 -7.41 9.25 -4.80
CA VAL A 95 -8.01 10.57 -5.03
C VAL A 95 -7.36 11.61 -4.13
N TYR A 96 -6.43 12.37 -4.70
CA TYR A 96 -5.64 13.42 -4.05
C TYR A 96 -6.20 14.83 -4.36
N PRO A 97 -5.84 15.88 -3.60
CA PRO A 97 -4.93 15.87 -2.46
C PRO A 97 -5.55 15.17 -1.24
N LEU A 98 -4.71 14.48 -0.47
CA LEU A 98 -5.11 14.04 0.87
C LEU A 98 -5.37 15.27 1.74
N ALA A 99 -6.34 15.17 2.65
CA ALA A 99 -6.48 16.22 3.65
C ALA A 99 -5.21 16.30 4.52
N PRO A 100 -4.87 17.49 5.08
CA PRO A 100 -3.73 17.66 5.97
C PRO A 100 -3.71 16.62 7.09
N LYS A 101 -2.51 16.24 7.52
CA LYS A 101 -2.33 15.30 8.64
C LYS A 101 -2.99 15.87 9.91
N ASN A 102 -3.84 15.08 10.55
CA ASN A 102 -4.49 15.47 11.81
C ASN A 102 -3.46 15.60 12.95
N THR A 103 -3.73 16.47 13.92
CA THR A 103 -2.84 16.74 15.05
C THR A 103 -3.36 16.10 16.34
N VAL A 104 -2.48 15.50 17.13
CA VAL A 104 -2.82 14.95 18.45
C VAL A 104 -2.31 15.92 19.54
N PRO A 105 -3.14 16.29 20.53
CA PRO A 105 -2.69 17.13 21.64
C PRO A 105 -1.59 16.48 22.50
N ASP A 106 -0.60 17.26 22.93
CA ASP A 106 0.55 16.81 23.74
C ASP A 106 0.18 16.10 25.05
N LEU A 107 -1.03 16.36 25.59
CA LEU A 107 -1.53 15.71 26.81
C LEU A 107 -1.82 14.21 26.62
N ILE A 108 -2.06 13.77 25.39
CA ILE A 108 -2.25 12.36 25.08
C ILE A 108 -0.87 11.68 25.03
N PRO A 109 -0.66 10.54 25.71
CA PRO A 109 0.59 9.80 25.58
C PRO A 109 0.85 9.40 24.12
N HIS A 110 2.04 9.74 23.62
CA HIS A 110 2.47 9.44 22.26
C HIS A 110 3.39 8.20 22.23
N PRO A 111 3.26 7.30 21.24
CA PRO A 111 4.25 6.26 21.02
C PRO A 111 5.58 6.84 20.54
N ASP A 112 6.67 6.05 20.60
CA ASP A 112 8.04 6.52 20.34
C ASP A 112 8.29 6.99 18.89
N TYR A 113 7.46 6.55 17.96
CA TYR A 113 7.49 6.94 16.54
C TYR A 113 6.63 8.17 16.23
N ALA A 114 5.82 8.69 17.15
CA ALA A 114 4.80 9.66 16.79
C ALA A 114 5.37 10.95 16.17
N SER A 115 6.57 11.36 16.56
CA SER A 115 7.22 12.58 16.04
C SER A 115 7.89 12.39 14.69
N ASP A 116 8.57 11.26 14.47
CA ASP A 116 9.48 11.07 13.33
C ASP A 116 9.19 9.82 12.49
N GLY A 117 8.19 9.04 12.87
CA GLY A 117 7.75 7.82 12.21
C GLY A 117 8.66 6.61 12.39
N ILE A 118 9.60 6.62 13.32
CA ILE A 118 10.57 5.54 13.51
C ILE A 118 10.26 4.76 14.80
N PRO A 119 9.70 3.54 14.73
CA PRO A 119 9.35 2.72 15.91
C PRO A 119 10.60 2.03 16.49
N ARG A 120 11.37 2.76 17.29
CA ARG A 120 12.67 2.31 17.79
C ARG A 120 12.55 1.15 18.78
N SER A 121 11.48 1.10 19.58
CA SER A 121 11.22 -0.02 20.48
C SER A 121 11.07 -1.34 19.74
N GLU A 122 10.53 -1.32 18.53
CA GLU A 122 10.33 -2.52 17.69
C GLU A 122 11.59 -2.94 16.91
N GLN A 123 12.51 -2.00 16.68
CA GLN A 123 13.78 -2.28 15.99
C GLN A 123 14.84 -2.91 16.89
N LYS A 124 14.60 -2.99 18.20
CA LYS A 124 15.47 -3.71 19.12
C LYS A 124 15.49 -5.18 18.73
N PHE A 125 16.67 -5.76 18.56
CA PHE A 125 16.79 -7.19 18.27
C PHE A 125 16.30 -7.99 19.47
N VAL A 126 15.07 -8.48 19.36
CA VAL A 126 14.52 -9.50 20.24
C VAL A 126 14.54 -10.80 19.44
N GLY A 127 15.10 -11.88 19.98
CA GLY A 127 15.12 -13.16 19.28
C GLY A 127 13.71 -13.56 18.83
N ARG A 128 13.55 -14.12 17.63
CA ARG A 128 12.24 -14.43 17.00
C ARG A 128 11.28 -15.29 17.84
N HIS A 129 11.81 -15.96 18.87
CA HIS A 129 11.07 -16.83 19.78
C HIS A 129 10.81 -16.21 21.16
N ASN A 130 11.25 -14.97 21.39
CA ASN A 130 11.04 -14.28 22.64
C ASN A 130 9.69 -13.57 22.64
N ILE A 131 8.66 -14.26 23.11
CA ILE A 131 7.30 -13.73 23.24
C ILE A 131 7.15 -13.13 24.64
N THR A 132 6.68 -11.89 24.71
CA THR A 132 6.45 -11.20 25.99
C THR A 132 5.30 -11.86 26.74
N ILE A 133 5.53 -12.25 27.99
CA ILE A 133 4.50 -12.78 28.89
C ILE A 133 4.00 -11.65 29.79
N LEU A 134 2.75 -11.24 29.59
CA LEU A 134 2.17 -10.10 30.30
C LEU A 134 1.80 -10.46 31.74
N ASN A 135 2.19 -9.59 32.68
CA ASN A 135 1.72 -9.63 34.06
C ASN A 135 0.26 -9.13 34.19
N ALA A 136 -0.34 -9.28 35.37
CA ALA A 136 -1.74 -8.94 35.60
C ALA A 136 -2.10 -7.47 35.27
N LYS A 137 -1.21 -6.52 35.55
CA LYS A 137 -1.42 -5.09 35.25
C LYS A 137 -1.36 -4.83 33.74
N GLU A 138 -0.42 -5.46 33.05
CA GLU A 138 -0.28 -5.33 31.60
C GLU A 138 -1.45 -5.96 30.85
N GLN A 139 -1.95 -7.11 31.33
CA GLN A 139 -3.17 -7.72 30.81
C GLN A 139 -4.38 -6.79 30.95
N GLU A 140 -4.50 -6.06 32.06
CA GLU A 140 -5.57 -5.07 32.23
C GLU A 140 -5.42 -3.88 31.29
N GLY A 141 -4.19 -3.41 31.07
CA GLY A 141 -3.87 -2.42 30.04
C GLY A 141 -4.31 -2.87 28.65
N MET A 142 -3.99 -4.10 28.26
CA MET A 142 -4.44 -4.71 27.00
C MET A 142 -5.96 -4.80 26.89
N ARG A 143 -6.66 -5.30 27.93
CA ARG A 143 -8.14 -5.37 27.93
C ARG A 143 -8.76 -4.00 27.73
N LYS A 144 -8.23 -2.99 28.41
CA LYS A 144 -8.71 -1.62 28.31
C LYS A 144 -8.52 -1.06 26.90
N VAL A 145 -7.30 -1.12 26.34
CA VAL A 145 -7.05 -0.56 24.99
C VAL A 145 -7.82 -1.30 23.90
N CYS A 146 -7.93 -2.64 23.98
CA CYS A 146 -8.71 -3.41 23.01
C CYS A 146 -10.21 -3.08 23.06
N ARG A 147 -10.79 -2.89 24.26
CA ARG A 147 -12.18 -2.41 24.38
C ARG A 147 -12.36 -1.03 23.75
N LEU A 148 -11.44 -0.10 24.01
CA LEU A 148 -11.49 1.23 23.40
C LEU A 148 -11.37 1.17 21.88
N ALA A 149 -10.51 0.30 21.35
CA ALA A 149 -10.35 0.11 19.92
C ALA A 149 -11.63 -0.43 19.27
N ARG A 150 -12.28 -1.43 19.90
CA ARG A 150 -13.62 -1.90 19.50
C ARG A 150 -14.64 -0.77 19.43
N GLU A 151 -14.74 0.04 20.47
CA GLU A 151 -15.69 1.17 20.46
C GLU A 151 -15.43 2.16 19.32
N VAL A 152 -14.15 2.39 18.96
CA VAL A 152 -13.78 3.26 17.83
C VAL A 152 -14.14 2.62 16.49
N LEU A 153 -13.90 1.32 16.32
CA LEU A 153 -14.32 0.59 15.13
C LEU A 153 -15.86 0.63 14.96
N ASP A 154 -16.62 0.47 16.04
CA ASP A 154 -18.10 0.54 16.02
C ASP A 154 -18.61 1.96 15.71
N ILE A 155 -17.84 3.00 16.03
CA ILE A 155 -18.13 4.38 15.59
C ILE A 155 -17.86 4.51 14.09
N ALA A 156 -16.72 4.04 13.60
CA ALA A 156 -16.35 4.10 12.18
C ALA A 156 -17.34 3.32 11.30
N ALA A 157 -17.77 2.14 11.74
CA ALA A 157 -18.71 1.28 11.04
C ALA A 157 -20.04 1.98 10.73
N ARG A 158 -20.52 2.85 11.64
CA ARG A 158 -21.77 3.60 11.47
C ARG A 158 -21.71 4.68 10.38
N GLU A 159 -20.51 5.08 9.98
CA GLU A 159 -20.30 6.06 8.91
C GLU A 159 -20.29 5.40 7.52
N VAL A 160 -20.23 4.07 7.42
CA VAL A 160 -20.13 3.34 6.15
C VAL A 160 -21.46 3.41 5.39
N LYS A 161 -21.50 4.26 4.36
CA LYS A 161 -22.61 4.40 3.41
C LYS A 161 -22.14 5.00 2.09
N PRO A 162 -22.88 4.79 0.98
CA PRO A 162 -22.56 5.42 -0.30
C PRO A 162 -22.42 6.95 -0.18
N GLY A 163 -21.43 7.51 -0.87
CA GLY A 163 -21.13 8.94 -0.91
C GLY A 163 -20.19 9.45 0.20
N VAL A 164 -19.99 8.70 1.29
CA VAL A 164 -19.02 9.07 2.34
C VAL A 164 -17.61 8.82 1.84
N THR A 165 -16.68 9.74 2.09
CA THR A 165 -15.26 9.53 1.75
C THR A 165 -14.53 8.78 2.85
N THR A 166 -13.46 8.05 2.49
CA THR A 166 -12.62 7.39 3.49
C THR A 166 -11.89 8.42 4.37
N ASP A 167 -11.54 9.60 3.84
CA ASP A 167 -11.01 10.74 4.62
C ASP A 167 -11.98 11.25 5.70
N HIS A 168 -13.30 11.16 5.47
CA HIS A 168 -14.29 11.45 6.51
C HIS A 168 -14.25 10.39 7.63
N ILE A 169 -14.18 9.11 7.27
CA ILE A 169 -14.05 8.01 8.24
C ILE A 169 -12.78 8.18 9.08
N ASP A 170 -11.65 8.56 8.47
CA ASP A 170 -10.41 8.88 9.18
C ASP A 170 -10.59 10.00 10.22
N LYS A 171 -11.27 11.09 9.87
CA LYS A 171 -11.54 12.19 10.80
C LYS A 171 -12.39 11.74 11.98
N VAL A 172 -13.41 10.91 11.73
CA VAL A 172 -14.26 10.34 12.78
C VAL A 172 -13.46 9.42 13.69
N VAL A 173 -12.64 8.52 13.14
CA VAL A 173 -11.76 7.63 13.92
C VAL A 173 -10.76 8.43 14.74
N HIS A 174 -10.11 9.41 14.12
CA HIS A 174 -9.14 10.28 14.78
C HIS A 174 -9.77 10.95 16.01
N GLN A 175 -10.92 11.62 15.82
CA GLN A 175 -11.63 12.31 16.90
C GLN A 175 -12.07 11.35 18.01
N ALA A 176 -12.59 10.17 17.65
CA ALA A 176 -12.99 9.14 18.60
C ALA A 176 -11.83 8.59 19.44
N CYS A 177 -10.61 8.53 18.88
CA CYS A 177 -9.39 8.22 19.63
C CYS A 177 -9.04 9.33 20.64
N LEU A 178 -9.10 10.60 20.23
CA LEU A 178 -8.80 11.74 21.11
C LEU A 178 -9.75 11.83 22.30
N GLU A 179 -11.06 11.61 22.08
CA GLU A 179 -12.08 11.58 23.14
C GLU A 179 -11.80 10.49 24.19
N ARG A 180 -11.12 9.42 23.78
CA ARG A 180 -10.68 8.32 24.65
C ARG A 180 -9.31 8.55 25.26
N LYS A 181 -8.70 9.72 25.04
CA LYS A 181 -7.34 10.07 25.44
C LYS A 181 -6.31 9.07 24.91
N SER A 182 -6.53 8.61 23.69
CA SER A 182 -5.70 7.61 23.01
C SER A 182 -5.09 8.19 21.75
N TYR A 183 -3.88 7.75 21.42
CA TYR A 183 -3.23 8.08 20.16
C TYR A 183 -3.67 7.08 19.08
N PRO A 184 -4.07 7.52 17.87
CA PRO A 184 -4.34 6.60 16.76
C PRO A 184 -3.02 6.02 16.24
N SER A 185 -2.71 4.78 16.58
CA SER A 185 -1.38 4.17 16.35
C SER A 185 -0.88 4.25 14.90
N PRO A 186 -1.72 4.08 13.85
CA PRO A 186 -1.26 4.20 12.46
C PRO A 186 -0.69 5.59 12.15
N LEU A 187 -1.11 6.63 12.86
CA LEU A 187 -0.69 7.99 12.58
C LEU A 187 0.81 8.15 12.74
N ASN A 188 1.47 8.51 11.64
CA ASN A 188 2.91 8.65 11.50
C ASN A 188 3.73 7.35 11.68
N TYR A 189 3.12 6.19 11.96
CA TYR A 189 3.86 4.93 12.04
C TYR A 189 4.50 4.60 10.68
N VAL A 190 5.83 4.54 10.61
CA VAL A 190 6.58 4.42 9.33
C VAL A 190 6.13 5.48 8.31
N HIS A 191 5.85 6.69 8.81
CA HIS A 191 5.34 7.84 8.04
C HIS A 191 3.95 7.64 7.41
N PHE A 192 3.15 6.68 7.88
CA PHE A 192 1.76 6.53 7.42
C PHE A 192 0.95 7.80 7.75
N PRO A 193 0.22 8.38 6.78
CA PRO A 193 -0.24 9.78 6.89
C PRO A 193 -1.58 9.97 7.61
N LYS A 194 -2.26 8.89 7.97
CA LYS A 194 -3.65 8.88 8.47
C LYS A 194 -3.76 8.09 9.77
N SER A 195 -4.92 8.18 10.41
CA SER A 195 -5.20 7.64 11.75
C SER A 195 -5.74 6.21 11.72
N VAL A 196 -6.13 5.73 10.55
CA VAL A 196 -6.80 4.45 10.30
C VAL A 196 -6.45 3.98 8.89
N CYS A 197 -6.50 2.68 8.62
CA CYS A 197 -6.48 2.17 7.24
C CYS A 197 -7.91 1.90 6.75
N THR A 198 -8.19 2.25 5.49
CA THR A 198 -9.46 1.98 4.82
C THR A 198 -9.21 1.29 3.49
N SER A 199 -9.51 -0.01 3.41
CA SER A 199 -9.14 -0.86 2.28
C SER A 199 -10.39 -1.27 1.51
N VAL A 200 -10.63 -0.61 0.37
CA VAL A 200 -11.82 -0.82 -0.46
C VAL A 200 -11.53 -1.87 -1.55
N ASN A 201 -12.46 -2.81 -1.74
CA ASN A 201 -12.45 -3.81 -2.82
C ASN A 201 -11.11 -4.56 -3.00
N GLU A 202 -10.36 -4.31 -4.08
CA GLU A 202 -9.09 -4.99 -4.38
C GLU A 202 -7.91 -4.55 -3.50
N VAL A 203 -8.10 -3.55 -2.63
CA VAL A 203 -7.08 -3.15 -1.66
C VAL A 203 -7.06 -4.17 -0.53
N ILE A 204 -5.96 -4.91 -0.42
CA ILE A 204 -5.81 -5.99 0.57
C ILE A 204 -5.74 -5.44 2.00
N CYS A 205 -4.85 -4.47 2.24
CA CYS A 205 -4.65 -3.82 3.53
C CYS A 205 -3.95 -2.46 3.33
N HIS A 206 -3.86 -1.67 4.41
CA HIS A 206 -3.15 -0.39 4.44
C HIS A 206 -3.59 0.63 3.39
N GLY A 207 -4.87 0.58 2.96
CA GLY A 207 -5.44 1.65 2.14
C GLY A 207 -5.41 2.97 2.90
N ILE A 208 -4.89 4.03 2.25
CA ILE A 208 -4.80 5.36 2.84
C ILE A 208 -6.15 6.07 2.65
N PRO A 209 -6.81 6.53 3.74
CA PRO A 209 -7.98 7.38 3.65
C PRO A 209 -7.78 8.59 2.74
N ASP A 210 -8.66 8.78 1.76
CA ASP A 210 -8.56 9.79 0.71
C ASP A 210 -9.94 10.37 0.32
N GLN A 211 -9.98 11.19 -0.73
CA GLN A 211 -11.20 11.90 -1.14
C GLN A 211 -12.17 11.02 -1.97
N ARG A 212 -11.92 9.72 -2.13
CA ARG A 212 -12.81 8.84 -2.88
C ARG A 212 -14.11 8.61 -2.10
N PRO A 213 -15.29 8.96 -2.65
CA PRO A 213 -16.56 8.56 -2.06
C PRO A 213 -16.76 7.05 -2.23
N LEU A 214 -17.28 6.39 -1.20
CA LEU A 214 -17.69 5.00 -1.28
C LEU A 214 -18.90 4.85 -2.22
N GLU A 215 -18.93 3.76 -2.99
CA GLU A 215 -19.98 3.50 -3.97
C GLU A 215 -20.89 2.36 -3.49
N ASP A 216 -22.18 2.43 -3.82
CA ASP A 216 -23.11 1.33 -3.58
C ASP A 216 -22.70 0.10 -4.39
N GLY A 217 -22.25 -0.96 -3.70
CA GLY A 217 -21.60 -2.13 -4.30
C GLY A 217 -20.16 -2.36 -3.84
N ASP A 218 -19.54 -1.39 -3.14
CA ASP A 218 -18.22 -1.57 -2.54
C ASP A 218 -18.28 -2.47 -1.28
N ILE A 219 -17.15 -3.10 -0.97
CA ILE A 219 -16.81 -3.53 0.40
C ILE A 219 -15.62 -2.73 0.91
N ILE A 220 -15.58 -2.47 2.22
CA ILE A 220 -14.51 -1.70 2.86
C ILE A 220 -14.07 -2.38 4.15
N ASN A 221 -12.78 -2.67 4.26
CA ASN A 221 -12.15 -3.00 5.54
C ASN A 221 -11.70 -1.73 6.25
N ILE A 222 -12.00 -1.63 7.55
CA ILE A 222 -11.55 -0.52 8.41
C ILE A 222 -10.67 -1.12 9.51
N ASP A 223 -9.41 -0.69 9.57
CA ASP A 223 -8.40 -1.24 10.47
C ASP A 223 -7.97 -0.20 11.51
N VAL A 224 -8.35 -0.45 12.76
CA VAL A 224 -8.26 0.47 13.89
C VAL A 224 -7.26 -0.05 14.90
N THR A 225 -6.23 0.77 15.16
CA THR A 225 -5.29 0.51 16.24
C THR A 225 -5.17 1.71 17.17
N LEU A 226 -5.45 1.55 18.46
CA LEU A 226 -5.29 2.61 19.47
C LEU A 226 -4.04 2.36 20.32
N TYR A 227 -3.32 3.44 20.65
CA TYR A 227 -2.31 3.44 21.70
C TYR A 227 -2.87 4.12 22.95
N HIS A 228 -2.90 3.38 24.06
CA HIS A 228 -3.42 3.87 25.33
C HIS A 228 -2.59 3.35 26.49
N GLU A 229 -2.08 4.25 27.33
CA GLU A 229 -1.35 3.92 28.56
C GLU A 229 -0.18 2.93 28.36
N GLY A 230 0.50 2.98 27.20
CA GLY A 230 1.65 2.11 26.90
C GLY A 230 1.34 0.88 26.07
N PHE A 231 0.07 0.61 25.73
CA PHE A 231 -0.36 -0.58 24.99
C PHE A 231 -1.04 -0.22 23.69
N HIS A 232 -0.91 -1.11 22.70
CA HIS A 232 -1.65 -1.04 21.44
C HIS A 232 -2.80 -2.05 21.42
N GLY A 233 -4.00 -1.62 21.04
CA GLY A 233 -5.15 -2.49 20.80
C GLY A 233 -5.54 -2.42 19.33
N ASP A 234 -5.55 -3.56 18.65
CA ASP A 234 -5.63 -3.67 17.19
C ASP A 234 -6.77 -4.60 16.76
N LEU A 235 -7.60 -4.14 15.82
CA LEU A 235 -8.68 -4.92 15.22
C LEU A 235 -9.17 -4.28 13.92
N ASN A 236 -9.73 -5.11 13.04
CA ASN A 236 -10.38 -4.66 11.82
C ASN A 236 -11.60 -5.52 11.48
N GLU A 237 -12.50 -4.94 10.68
CA GLU A 237 -13.64 -5.66 10.09
C GLU A 237 -13.92 -5.13 8.68
N THR A 238 -14.56 -5.97 7.87
CA THR A 238 -14.99 -5.62 6.51
C THR A 238 -16.50 -5.39 6.48
N TYR A 239 -16.93 -4.28 5.88
CA TYR A 239 -18.31 -3.83 5.83
C TYR A 239 -18.82 -3.72 4.39
N TYR A 240 -20.12 -3.96 4.22
CA TYR A 240 -20.83 -3.69 2.96
C TYR A 240 -21.11 -2.19 2.81
N VAL A 241 -20.92 -1.65 1.61
CA VAL A 241 -21.35 -0.30 1.26
C VAL A 241 -22.64 -0.37 0.42
N GLY A 242 -23.77 -0.03 1.06
CA GLY A 242 -25.07 0.01 0.40
C GLY A 242 -25.69 -1.38 0.13
N GLU A 243 -26.84 -1.38 -0.55
CA GLU A 243 -27.66 -2.58 -0.76
C GLU A 243 -27.11 -3.47 -1.87
N LYS A 244 -26.45 -2.91 -2.90
CA LYS A 244 -25.86 -3.72 -3.98
C LYS A 244 -24.74 -4.62 -3.46
N ALA A 245 -23.97 -4.13 -2.47
CA ALA A 245 -22.93 -4.93 -1.83
C ALA A 245 -23.52 -6.12 -1.08
N ARG A 246 -24.59 -5.89 -0.29
CA ARG A 246 -25.31 -6.94 0.46
C ARG A 246 -26.01 -7.96 -0.45
N ALA A 247 -26.50 -7.51 -1.60
CA ALA A 247 -27.18 -8.37 -2.56
C ALA A 247 -26.23 -9.21 -3.42
N ASN A 248 -24.91 -8.96 -3.38
CA ASN A 248 -23.93 -9.69 -4.17
C ASN A 248 -23.41 -10.92 -3.41
N PRO A 249 -23.73 -12.16 -3.84
CA PRO A 249 -23.33 -13.37 -3.13
C PRO A 249 -21.82 -13.56 -3.00
N GLU A 250 -21.02 -13.05 -3.94
CA GLU A 250 -19.55 -13.11 -3.86
C GLU A 250 -19.03 -12.22 -2.73
N LEU A 251 -19.54 -10.99 -2.64
CA LEU A 251 -19.13 -10.04 -1.60
C LEU A 251 -19.61 -10.50 -0.23
N VAL A 252 -20.81 -11.06 -0.14
CA VAL A 252 -21.31 -11.69 1.09
C VAL A 252 -20.34 -12.75 1.59
N ARG A 253 -19.91 -13.67 0.72
CA ARG A 253 -18.93 -14.70 1.08
C ARG A 253 -17.61 -14.12 1.56
N VAL A 254 -17.09 -13.09 0.91
CA VAL A 254 -15.83 -12.43 1.32
C VAL A 254 -15.97 -11.83 2.71
N VAL A 255 -17.03 -11.05 2.94
CA VAL A 255 -17.24 -10.35 4.21
C VAL A 255 -17.48 -11.32 5.37
N GLU A 256 -18.35 -12.31 5.17
CA GLU A 256 -18.65 -13.29 6.23
C GLU A 256 -17.45 -14.21 6.54
N THR A 257 -16.61 -14.51 5.54
CA THR A 257 -15.40 -15.31 5.77
C THR A 257 -14.31 -14.50 6.48
N ALA A 258 -14.20 -13.21 6.18
CA ALA A 258 -13.22 -12.31 6.80
C ALA A 258 -13.62 -11.86 8.22
N GLY A 259 -14.92 -11.73 8.50
CA GLY A 259 -15.45 -11.16 9.75
C GLY A 259 -15.86 -12.16 10.85
N ASN A 260 -15.72 -13.48 10.63
CA ASN A 260 -16.04 -14.49 11.65
C ASN A 260 -14.84 -14.70 12.59
N VAL A 261 -14.66 -13.81 13.58
CA VAL A 261 -13.81 -14.05 14.77
C VAL A 261 -14.49 -13.53 16.04
#